data_AF-A0A936KJT4-F1
#
_entry.id   AF-A0A936KJT4-F1
#
_cell.length_a   1.000
_cell.length_b   1.000
_cell.length_c   1.000
_cell.angle_alpha   90.00
_cell.angle_beta   90.00
_cell.angle_gamma   90.00
#
_symmetry.space_group_name_H-M   'P 1'
#
loop_
_entity.id
_entity.type
_entity.pdbx_description
1 polymer ?
#
loop_
_entity_poly.entity_id
_entity_poly.type
_entity_poly.pdbx_seq_one_letter_code
_entity_poly.pdbx_strand_id
1 'polypeptide(L)'
;MKGVWTIVGLFFTNIIFAQTGIYYVGHSLVNKSTPFMVKELRVAAGYSIQYRHHINNGASLQWQWTNPTSFTIDPIWDPALGMNVEHGTNFLTALAPGASPSFQRMIITESVPLLNNHVDTTGKYGKYFHDLAKNHDASIKNYMMSTWEYVGTGSNAWADWRNQITTYKPYWEARVDKINTPSTSNNMYIVPAGMALGALYDTLQNHTIGSLSNISSLFSDNIHLNDDGNYFVSCVMYATLFLQSPEGLPAVKPGPYVNYTVIDESAVRNKLQEIAWKVVQSYPRTGYVPPLAVNDLECFNLNKSEDIVKVNFCLAKTAKPQNIIIEKSYDGVEFESIGMFKSIYSGNYSLIDRELKLGVNYYRLKFVDSINKNLLEYSKIKSIVIEDLNSEILYPNPVDDILYYNGNLTQSSVKFYNTIGSLIMEIPLQNSMNIENLNKGIYFVQLPNNKVFRILKE
;
A
#
# COMPACT_ATOMS: atom_id res chain seq x y z
N MET A 1 56.66 1.66 -14.51
CA MET A 1 55.33 1.70 -13.87
C MET A 1 54.74 3.08 -14.09
N LYS A 2 53.76 3.21 -15.00
CA LYS A 2 52.99 4.45 -15.18
C LYS A 2 51.57 4.14 -14.72
N GLY A 3 51.15 4.75 -13.61
CA GLY A 3 49.84 4.52 -13.01
C GLY A 3 48.74 5.18 -13.84
N VAL A 4 47.76 4.39 -14.25
CA VAL A 4 46.50 4.86 -14.83
C VAL A 4 45.57 5.19 -13.66
N TRP A 5 45.18 6.46 -13.55
CA TRP A 5 44.15 6.89 -12.61
C TRP A 5 42.80 6.80 -13.31
N THR A 6 41.97 5.84 -12.92
CA THR A 6 40.57 5.75 -13.34
C THR A 6 39.75 6.74 -12.51
N ILE A 7 39.30 7.83 -13.13
CA ILE A 7 38.32 8.74 -12.53
C ILE A 7 36.96 8.05 -12.57
N VAL A 8 36.47 7.60 -11.41
CA VAL A 8 35.09 7.16 -11.24
C VAL A 8 34.23 8.41 -11.09
N GLY A 9 33.57 8.82 -12.17
CA GLY A 9 32.56 9.87 -12.14
C GLY A 9 31.31 9.36 -11.40
N LEU A 10 31.15 9.78 -10.14
CA LEU A 10 29.88 9.66 -9.43
C LEU A 10 28.89 10.63 -10.07
N PHE A 11 28.06 10.13 -10.97
CA PHE A 11 26.87 10.85 -11.43
C PHE A 11 25.85 10.87 -10.30
N PHE A 12 25.84 11.95 -9.51
CA PHE A 12 24.67 12.30 -8.72
C PHE A 12 23.60 12.81 -9.70
N THR A 13 22.70 11.93 -10.14
CA THR A 13 21.44 12.38 -10.68
C THR A 13 20.67 13.03 -9.53
N ASN A 14 20.68 14.36 -9.47
CA ASN A 14 19.70 15.11 -8.69
C ASN A 14 18.32 14.83 -9.31
N ILE A 15 17.71 13.72 -8.91
CA ILE A 15 16.28 13.55 -9.08
C ILE A 15 15.66 14.61 -8.17
N ILE A 16 15.34 15.76 -8.74
CA ILE A 16 14.43 16.72 -8.11
C ILE A 16 13.11 15.98 -8.03
N PHE A 17 12.86 15.28 -6.92
CA PHE A 17 11.50 14.87 -6.59
C PHE A 17 10.67 16.14 -6.55
N ALA A 18 9.66 16.24 -7.41
CA ALA A 18 8.66 17.29 -7.28
C ALA A 18 8.11 17.21 -5.85
N GLN A 19 8.50 18.18 -5.01
CA GLN A 19 8.11 18.18 -3.62
C GLN A 19 6.62 18.38 -3.58
N THR A 20 5.89 17.41 -3.03
CA THR A 20 4.45 17.51 -3.00
C THR A 20 4.02 18.64 -2.05
N GLY A 21 3.07 19.47 -2.45
CA GLY A 21 2.52 20.56 -1.65
C GLY A 21 1.03 20.38 -1.35
N ILE A 22 0.59 20.79 -0.16
CA ILE A 22 -0.83 20.91 0.19
C ILE A 22 -1.19 22.37 0.51
N TYR A 23 -2.27 22.86 -0.09
CA TYR A 23 -2.85 24.15 0.25
C TYR A 23 -4.14 24.00 1.04
N TYR A 24 -4.23 24.62 2.21
CA TYR A 24 -5.41 24.56 3.09
C TYR A 24 -6.15 25.90 3.08
N VAL A 25 -7.46 25.88 2.88
CA VAL A 25 -8.33 27.06 2.99
C VAL A 25 -9.41 26.75 4.02
N GLY A 26 -9.48 27.51 5.11
CA GLY A 26 -10.43 27.18 6.16
C GLY A 26 -10.45 28.16 7.31
N HIS A 27 -10.88 27.66 8.46
CA HIS A 27 -11.07 28.45 9.67
C HIS A 27 -10.56 27.68 10.90
N SER A 28 -10.97 28.07 12.10
CA SER A 28 -10.48 27.53 13.37
C SER A 28 -10.65 26.01 13.53
N LEU A 29 -11.54 25.34 12.78
CA LEU A 29 -11.68 23.87 12.82
C LEU A 29 -10.66 23.12 11.95
N VAL A 30 -10.03 23.81 11.00
CA VAL A 30 -8.81 23.32 10.35
C VAL A 30 -7.62 23.64 11.24
N ASN A 31 -7.56 24.86 11.81
CA ASN A 31 -6.47 25.35 12.65
C ASN A 31 -5.09 25.30 11.95
N LYS A 32 -4.07 25.92 12.54
CA LYS A 32 -2.68 25.90 12.07
C LYS A 32 -1.96 24.60 12.45
N SER A 33 -2.35 23.99 13.57
CA SER A 33 -1.76 22.75 14.07
C SER A 33 -2.02 21.55 13.16
N THR A 34 -3.19 21.45 12.55
CA THR A 34 -3.57 20.29 11.71
C THR A 34 -2.71 20.19 10.44
N PRO A 35 -2.53 21.25 9.61
CA PRO A 35 -1.57 21.20 8.51
C PRO A 35 -0.15 20.81 8.93
N PHE A 36 0.32 21.31 10.08
CA PHE A 36 1.63 20.97 10.63
C PHE A 36 1.72 19.48 10.97
N MET A 37 0.73 18.93 11.69
CA MET A 37 0.70 17.51 12.06
C MET A 37 0.56 16.59 10.85
N VAL A 38 -0.21 16.95 9.81
CA VAL A 38 -0.26 16.19 8.56
C VAL A 38 1.12 16.14 7.90
N LYS A 39 1.87 17.25 7.93
CA LYS A 39 3.27 17.30 7.46
C LYS A 39 4.18 16.41 8.31
N GLU A 40 4.07 16.44 9.63
CA GLU A 40 4.87 15.58 10.52
C GLU A 40 4.56 14.08 10.32
N LEU A 41 3.27 13.71 10.17
CA LEU A 41 2.87 12.34 9.82
C LEU A 41 3.48 11.90 8.48
N ARG A 42 3.52 12.81 7.51
CA ARG A 42 4.12 12.53 6.19
C ARG A 42 5.63 12.36 6.24
N VAL A 43 6.31 13.17 7.04
CA VAL A 43 7.75 13.04 7.32
C VAL A 43 8.03 11.73 8.05
N ALA A 44 7.22 11.37 9.04
CA ALA A 44 7.34 10.10 9.76
C ALA A 44 7.13 8.88 8.85
N ALA A 45 6.31 9.01 7.81
CA ALA A 45 6.14 8.00 6.77
C ALA A 45 7.29 7.96 5.74
N GLY A 46 8.35 8.77 5.91
CA GLY A 46 9.54 8.78 5.06
C GLY A 46 9.47 9.70 3.83
N TYR A 47 8.51 10.64 3.79
CA TYR A 47 8.32 11.53 2.65
C TYR A 47 8.42 13.01 3.05
N SER A 48 8.99 13.84 2.18
CA SER A 48 8.97 15.29 2.35
C SER A 48 7.68 15.88 1.78
N ILE A 49 7.16 16.92 2.45
CA ILE A 49 5.99 17.65 1.97
C ILE A 49 6.06 19.10 2.43
N GLN A 50 5.50 20.00 1.62
CA GLN A 50 5.28 21.39 2.00
C GLN A 50 3.80 21.66 2.20
N TYR A 51 3.49 22.65 3.03
CA TYR A 51 2.14 23.14 3.15
C TYR A 51 2.10 24.66 3.23
N ARG A 52 0.97 25.21 2.80
CA ARG A 52 0.56 26.59 3.07
C ARG A 52 -0.91 26.59 3.45
N HIS A 53 -1.32 27.61 4.18
CA HIS A 53 -2.70 27.76 4.59
C HIS A 53 -3.20 29.18 4.43
N HIS A 54 -4.50 29.29 4.29
CA HIS A 54 -5.29 30.51 4.35
C HIS A 54 -6.37 30.27 5.39
N ILE A 55 -6.09 30.67 6.62
CA ILE A 55 -6.97 30.42 7.78
C ILE A 55 -7.50 31.74 8.31
N ASN A 56 -8.83 31.85 8.33
CA ASN A 56 -9.54 32.96 8.94
C ASN A 56 -10.65 32.45 9.87
N ASN A 57 -10.63 32.88 11.13
CA ASN A 57 -11.53 32.35 12.16
C ASN A 57 -13.00 32.62 11.82
N GLY A 58 -13.81 31.55 11.87
CA GLY A 58 -15.23 31.59 11.53
C GLY A 58 -15.55 31.88 10.05
N ALA A 59 -14.56 32.03 9.18
CA ALA A 59 -14.78 32.46 7.81
C ALA A 59 -15.42 31.38 6.94
N SER A 60 -16.49 31.76 6.24
CA SER A 60 -17.09 30.96 5.18
C SER A 60 -16.25 30.98 3.91
N LEU A 61 -16.48 30.03 2.99
CA LEU A 61 -15.80 30.06 1.69
C LEU A 61 -16.06 31.36 0.91
N GLN A 62 -17.27 31.89 1.03
CA GLN A 62 -17.61 33.22 0.49
C GLN A 62 -16.73 34.32 1.09
N TRP A 63 -16.63 34.36 2.41
CA TRP A 63 -15.85 35.39 3.09
C TRP A 63 -14.39 35.32 2.68
N GLN A 64 -13.81 34.12 2.68
CA GLN A 64 -12.42 33.93 2.27
C GLN A 64 -12.20 34.38 0.82
N TRP A 65 -13.09 34.01 -0.10
CA TRP A 65 -12.99 34.43 -1.50
C TRP A 65 -13.09 35.95 -1.70
N THR A 66 -13.98 36.59 -0.96
CA THR A 66 -14.26 38.04 -1.09
C THR A 66 -13.31 38.92 -0.27
N ASN A 67 -12.56 38.33 0.67
CA ASN A 67 -11.59 39.02 1.52
C ASN A 67 -10.23 38.27 1.50
N PRO A 68 -9.57 38.13 0.33
CA PRO A 68 -8.37 37.30 0.18
C PRO A 68 -7.14 37.82 0.93
N THR A 69 -7.19 39.04 1.46
CA THR A 69 -6.14 39.59 2.33
C THR A 69 -6.35 39.28 3.81
N SER A 70 -7.52 38.74 4.19
CA SER A 70 -7.86 38.41 5.57
C SER A 70 -7.55 36.95 5.87
N PHE A 71 -6.29 36.69 6.23
CA PHE A 71 -5.81 35.41 6.70
C PHE A 71 -4.82 35.61 7.85
N THR A 72 -4.60 34.56 8.63
CA THR A 72 -3.63 34.59 9.73
C THR A 72 -2.24 34.30 9.20
N ILE A 73 -1.31 35.27 9.32
CA ILE A 73 0.12 35.03 9.08
C ILE A 73 0.67 33.98 10.06
N ASP A 74 1.66 33.24 9.63
CA ASP A 74 2.22 32.09 10.32
C ASP A 74 3.68 31.80 9.90
N PRO A 75 4.63 32.68 10.26
CA PRO A 75 6.04 32.46 9.99
C PRO A 75 6.60 31.34 10.87
N ILE A 76 7.17 30.31 10.24
CA ILE A 76 7.82 29.18 10.92
C ILE A 76 9.30 29.15 10.52
N TRP A 77 10.19 29.06 11.51
CA TRP A 77 11.64 28.96 11.27
C TRP A 77 11.98 27.66 10.53
N ASP A 78 12.64 27.79 9.38
CA ASP A 78 13.21 26.69 8.63
C ASP A 78 14.74 26.65 8.86
N PRO A 79 15.25 25.68 9.64
CA PRO A 79 16.67 25.59 9.93
C PRO A 79 17.51 25.21 8.71
N ALA A 80 16.93 24.56 7.69
CA ALA A 80 17.65 24.22 6.46
C ALA A 80 17.87 25.46 5.58
N LEU A 81 16.93 26.42 5.62
CA LEU A 81 17.05 27.69 4.90
C LEU A 81 17.69 28.81 5.75
N GLY A 82 17.78 28.63 7.06
CA GLY A 82 18.27 29.65 7.98
C GLY A 82 17.38 30.90 8.02
N MET A 83 16.08 30.76 7.78
CA MET A 83 15.11 31.86 7.78
C MET A 83 13.69 31.42 8.13
N ASN A 84 12.83 32.38 8.46
CA ASN A 84 11.40 32.13 8.60
C ASN A 84 10.75 31.93 7.23
N VAL A 85 9.94 30.87 7.12
CA VAL A 85 9.09 30.57 5.98
C VAL A 85 7.65 30.88 6.35
N GLU A 86 7.02 31.77 5.59
CA GLU A 86 5.63 32.14 5.78
C GLU A 86 4.69 31.00 5.36
N HIS A 87 3.91 30.47 6.30
CA HIS A 87 2.94 29.40 6.02
C HIS A 87 1.52 29.94 5.82
N GLY A 88 1.17 31.07 6.44
CA GLY A 88 -0.09 31.77 6.24
C GLY A 88 0.00 32.68 5.03
N THR A 89 -0.72 32.37 3.95
CA THR A 89 -0.56 33.07 2.66
C THR A 89 -1.90 33.39 2.01
N ASN A 90 -1.90 34.37 1.11
CA ASN A 90 -3.04 34.66 0.24
C ASN A 90 -3.18 33.54 -0.82
N PHE A 91 -4.36 32.94 -0.92
CA PHE A 91 -4.60 31.84 -1.85
C PHE A 91 -4.51 32.25 -3.32
N LEU A 92 -4.84 33.51 -3.65
CA LEU A 92 -4.71 34.03 -5.02
C LEU A 92 -3.25 34.09 -5.46
N THR A 93 -2.35 34.44 -4.55
CA THR A 93 -0.90 34.49 -4.82
C THR A 93 -0.31 33.08 -4.84
N ALA A 94 -0.66 32.25 -3.86
CA ALA A 94 -0.08 30.91 -3.72
C ALA A 94 -0.54 29.95 -4.82
N LEU A 95 -1.77 30.10 -5.33
CA LEU A 95 -2.34 29.28 -6.41
C LEU A 95 -2.36 30.03 -7.75
N ALA A 96 -1.57 31.09 -7.92
CA ALA A 96 -1.43 31.72 -9.24
C ALA A 96 -0.80 30.74 -10.24
N PRO A 97 -1.13 30.81 -11.55
CA PRO A 97 -0.44 30.04 -12.58
C PRO A 97 1.07 30.27 -12.53
N GLY A 98 1.86 29.20 -12.40
CA GLY A 98 3.32 29.26 -12.30
C GLY A 98 3.88 29.65 -10.92
N ALA A 99 3.04 29.78 -9.90
CA ALA A 99 3.49 30.00 -8.52
C ALA A 99 4.33 28.83 -7.99
N SER A 100 5.32 29.14 -7.15
CA SER A 100 6.16 28.17 -6.45
C SER A 100 6.09 28.41 -4.94
N PRO A 101 6.00 27.35 -4.11
CA PRO A 101 5.93 25.94 -4.51
C PRO A 101 4.60 25.60 -5.18
N SER A 102 4.61 24.57 -6.04
CA SER A 102 3.39 24.06 -6.65
C SER A 102 2.69 23.10 -5.69
N PHE A 103 1.36 23.18 -5.63
CA PHE A 103 0.52 22.33 -4.79
C PHE A 103 -0.18 21.27 -5.62
N GLN A 104 -0.12 20.01 -5.18
CA GLN A 104 -0.81 18.89 -5.84
C GLN A 104 -2.09 18.50 -5.10
N ARG A 105 -2.37 19.15 -3.97
CA ARG A 105 -3.61 18.99 -3.19
C ARG A 105 -4.11 20.33 -2.67
N MET A 106 -5.42 20.53 -2.75
CA MET A 106 -6.09 21.64 -2.06
C MET A 106 -7.21 21.08 -1.18
N ILE A 107 -7.29 21.57 0.05
CA ILE A 107 -8.36 21.26 0.99
C ILE A 107 -9.07 22.55 1.32
N ILE A 108 -10.39 22.55 1.19
CA ILE A 108 -11.25 23.66 1.58
C ILE A 108 -12.27 23.17 2.62
N THR A 109 -12.79 24.07 3.46
CA THR A 109 -13.93 23.76 4.33
C THR A 109 -14.90 24.92 4.40
N GLU A 110 -16.19 24.61 4.55
CA GLU A 110 -17.22 25.62 4.85
C GLU A 110 -17.32 25.86 6.35
N SER A 111 -17.69 27.09 6.72
CA SER A 111 -17.96 27.47 8.10
C SER A 111 -19.24 26.84 8.66
N VAL A 112 -19.30 26.77 9.99
CA VAL A 112 -20.43 26.26 10.77
C VAL A 112 -21.08 27.40 11.57
N PRO A 113 -22.39 27.33 11.90
CA PRO A 113 -23.31 26.23 11.62
C PRO A 113 -23.69 26.07 10.15
N LEU A 114 -23.60 24.84 9.63
CA LEU A 114 -23.69 24.53 8.20
C LEU A 114 -25.04 24.91 7.58
N LEU A 115 -26.14 24.75 8.34
CA LEU A 115 -27.50 25.01 7.85
C LEU A 115 -28.00 26.44 8.11
N ASN A 116 -27.42 27.16 9.08
CA ASN A 116 -27.95 28.46 9.50
C ASN A 116 -27.31 29.65 8.78
N ASN A 117 -26.08 29.51 8.27
CA ASN A 117 -25.31 30.66 7.79
C ASN A 117 -25.17 30.75 6.27
N HIS A 118 -25.54 29.71 5.50
CA HIS A 118 -25.20 29.63 4.08
C HIS A 118 -26.32 29.00 3.26
N VAL A 119 -27.28 29.80 2.80
CA VAL A 119 -28.23 29.37 1.77
C VAL A 119 -27.51 29.34 0.42
N ASP A 120 -26.69 28.30 0.26
CA ASP A 120 -26.09 27.80 -0.98
C ASP A 120 -25.00 28.63 -1.69
N THR A 121 -24.16 29.34 -0.94
CA THR A 121 -22.95 29.97 -1.50
C THR A 121 -21.78 28.99 -1.61
N THR A 122 -21.78 27.89 -0.83
CA THR A 122 -20.72 26.88 -0.84
C THR A 122 -20.50 26.26 -2.21
N GLY A 123 -21.56 25.94 -2.96
CA GLY A 123 -21.41 25.38 -4.32
C GLY A 123 -20.69 26.35 -5.27
N LYS A 124 -21.04 27.64 -5.20
CA LYS A 124 -20.44 28.69 -6.01
C LYS A 124 -18.97 28.94 -5.65
N TYR A 125 -18.70 29.28 -4.39
CA TYR A 125 -17.34 29.64 -3.98
C TYR A 125 -16.42 28.42 -3.87
N GLY A 126 -16.95 27.26 -3.50
CA GLY A 126 -16.24 25.99 -3.58
C GLY A 126 -15.82 25.67 -5.01
N LYS A 127 -16.68 25.96 -6.01
CA LYS A 127 -16.31 25.85 -7.43
C LYS A 127 -15.23 26.85 -7.83
N TYR A 128 -15.26 28.09 -7.32
CA TYR A 128 -14.21 29.06 -7.59
C TYR A 128 -12.83 28.62 -7.07
N PHE A 129 -12.77 28.10 -5.84
CA PHE A 129 -11.54 27.52 -5.31
C PHE A 129 -11.10 26.30 -6.10
N HIS A 130 -12.04 25.40 -6.43
CA HIS A 130 -11.77 24.23 -7.27
C HIS A 130 -11.13 24.63 -8.61
N ASP A 131 -11.73 25.56 -9.32
CA ASP A 131 -11.28 25.98 -10.65
C ASP A 131 -9.94 26.74 -10.57
N LEU A 132 -9.74 27.57 -9.54
CA LEU A 132 -8.45 28.21 -9.28
C LEU A 132 -7.34 27.18 -9.08
N ALA A 133 -7.58 26.17 -8.25
CA ALA A 133 -6.64 25.08 -8.03
C ALA A 133 -6.34 24.31 -9.33
N LYS A 134 -7.35 24.02 -10.16
CA LYS A 134 -7.13 23.35 -11.45
C LYS A 134 -6.36 24.19 -12.46
N ASN A 135 -6.51 25.51 -12.41
CA ASN A 135 -5.72 26.43 -13.22
C ASN A 135 -4.27 26.54 -12.73
N HIS A 136 -4.03 26.37 -11.43
CA HIS A 136 -2.68 26.27 -10.87
C HIS A 136 -1.98 24.99 -11.34
N ASP A 137 -2.63 23.84 -11.17
CA ASP A 137 -2.14 22.54 -11.62
C ASP A 137 -3.32 21.65 -12.06
N ALA A 138 -3.35 21.28 -13.34
CA ALA A 138 -4.42 20.46 -13.89
C ALA A 138 -4.50 19.05 -13.27
N SER A 139 -3.44 18.57 -12.60
CA SER A 139 -3.40 17.30 -11.88
C SER A 139 -3.82 17.41 -10.40
N ILE A 140 -3.99 18.64 -9.88
CA ILE A 140 -4.31 18.86 -8.46
C ILE A 140 -5.55 18.09 -8.03
N LYS A 141 -5.49 17.53 -6.82
CA LYS A 141 -6.61 16.86 -6.16
C LYS A 141 -7.27 17.83 -5.19
N ASN A 142 -8.56 18.06 -5.39
CA ASN A 142 -9.36 18.98 -4.59
C ASN A 142 -10.18 18.20 -3.55
N TYR A 143 -10.26 18.73 -2.34
CA TYR A 143 -10.97 18.11 -1.22
C TYR A 143 -11.82 19.14 -0.47
N MET A 144 -13.02 18.74 -0.09
CA MET A 144 -13.83 19.42 0.93
C MET A 144 -13.68 18.68 2.26
N MET A 145 -13.26 19.35 3.33
CA MET A 145 -13.33 18.75 4.66
C MET A 145 -14.76 18.87 5.20
N SER A 146 -15.40 17.74 5.51
CA SER A 146 -16.66 17.75 6.26
C SER A 146 -16.35 17.87 7.74
N THR A 147 -16.72 18.98 8.36
CA THR A 147 -16.52 19.24 9.80
C THR A 147 -17.62 18.62 10.66
N TRP A 148 -17.65 19.01 11.93
CA TRP A 148 -18.68 18.78 12.92
C TRP A 148 -19.28 20.14 13.36
N GLU A 149 -20.35 20.07 14.14
CA GLU A 149 -21.10 21.20 14.68
C GLU A 149 -20.83 21.41 16.16
N TYR A 150 -21.37 22.50 16.73
CA TYR A 150 -21.34 22.74 18.18
C TYR A 150 -21.99 21.60 18.96
N VAL A 151 -21.33 21.16 20.02
CA VAL A 151 -21.94 20.30 21.04
C VAL A 151 -22.92 21.17 21.84
N GLY A 152 -24.17 20.73 21.91
CA GLY A 152 -25.23 21.43 22.63
C GLY A 152 -25.05 21.39 24.15
N THR A 153 -26.09 21.83 24.86
CA THR A 153 -26.17 21.74 26.32
C THR A 153 -27.12 20.64 26.76
N GLY A 154 -26.90 20.08 27.94
CA GLY A 154 -27.78 19.06 28.54
C GLY A 154 -27.20 17.64 28.51
N SER A 155 -27.90 16.71 29.16
CA SER A 155 -27.39 15.34 29.39
C SER A 155 -27.19 14.53 28.11
N ASN A 156 -27.92 14.85 27.04
CA ASN A 156 -27.88 14.12 25.77
C ASN A 156 -27.01 14.82 24.70
N ALA A 157 -26.35 15.93 25.03
CA ALA A 157 -25.68 16.80 24.05
C ALA A 157 -24.71 16.06 23.12
N TRP A 158 -23.93 15.10 23.64
CA TRP A 158 -23.00 14.31 22.84
C TRP A 158 -23.68 13.29 21.92
N ALA A 159 -24.78 12.69 22.38
CA ALA A 159 -25.57 11.78 21.55
C ALA A 159 -26.29 12.56 20.42
N ASP A 160 -26.81 13.74 20.73
CA ASP A 160 -27.45 14.63 19.76
C ASP A 160 -26.43 15.13 18.73
N TRP A 161 -25.24 15.53 19.18
CA TRP A 161 -24.12 15.90 18.32
C TRP A 161 -23.69 14.74 17.39
N ARG A 162 -23.60 13.52 17.93
CA ARG A 162 -23.32 12.32 17.14
C ARG A 162 -24.39 12.07 16.09
N ASN A 163 -25.67 12.21 16.44
CA ASN A 163 -26.79 12.06 15.51
C ASN A 163 -26.75 13.16 14.43
N GLN A 164 -26.38 14.37 14.79
CA GLN A 164 -26.23 15.50 13.87
C GLN A 164 -25.18 15.21 12.79
N ILE A 165 -24.04 14.59 13.13
CA ILE A 165 -23.02 14.17 12.14
C ILE A 165 -23.65 13.29 11.05
N THR A 166 -24.46 12.30 11.43
CA THR A 166 -25.18 11.43 10.48
C THR A 166 -26.17 12.23 9.64
N THR A 167 -26.97 13.09 10.28
CA THR A 167 -27.98 13.92 9.62
C THR A 167 -27.36 14.93 8.65
N TYR A 168 -26.16 15.45 8.95
CA TYR A 168 -25.50 16.50 8.18
C TYR A 168 -24.65 15.96 7.03
N LYS A 169 -24.30 14.67 7.06
CA LYS A 169 -23.55 14.00 5.99
C LYS A 169 -24.13 14.28 4.58
N PRO A 170 -25.44 14.08 4.30
CA PRO A 170 -26.01 14.39 2.99
C PRO A 170 -25.86 15.85 2.56
N TYR A 171 -25.81 16.80 3.50
CA TYR A 171 -25.64 18.23 3.20
C TYR A 171 -24.21 18.60 2.82
N TRP A 172 -23.21 17.88 3.33
CA TRP A 172 -21.83 17.98 2.86
C TRP A 172 -21.69 17.36 1.46
N GLU A 173 -22.29 16.20 1.24
CA GLU A 173 -22.29 15.51 -0.05
C GLU A 173 -22.94 16.34 -1.15
N ALA A 174 -24.12 16.90 -0.89
CA ALA A 174 -24.85 17.74 -1.83
C ALA A 174 -24.06 19.01 -2.23
N ARG A 175 -23.25 19.57 -1.33
CA ARG A 175 -22.38 20.72 -1.64
C ARG A 175 -21.26 20.33 -2.59
N VAL A 176 -20.62 19.19 -2.35
CA VAL A 176 -19.59 18.66 -3.24
C VAL A 176 -20.19 18.26 -4.60
N ASP A 177 -21.41 17.73 -4.62
CA ASP A 177 -22.11 17.39 -5.87
C ASP A 177 -22.39 18.63 -6.73
N LYS A 178 -22.69 19.78 -6.13
CA LYS A 178 -22.83 21.05 -6.88
C LYS A 178 -21.52 21.53 -7.50
N ILE A 179 -20.38 21.18 -6.91
CA ILE A 179 -19.05 21.53 -7.42
C ILE A 179 -18.65 20.54 -8.53
N ASN A 180 -18.96 19.25 -8.34
CA ASN A 180 -18.67 18.16 -9.26
C ASN A 180 -19.69 18.13 -10.42
N THR A 181 -19.51 18.98 -11.43
CA THR A 181 -20.36 18.95 -12.64
C THR A 181 -20.05 17.73 -13.54
N PRO A 182 -21.03 17.14 -14.25
CA PRO A 182 -20.84 15.91 -15.05
C PRO A 182 -19.78 15.96 -16.17
N SER A 183 -19.31 17.16 -16.56
CA SER A 183 -18.49 17.37 -17.75
C SER A 183 -16.97 17.27 -17.55
N THR A 184 -16.46 16.88 -16.37
CA THR A 184 -15.01 16.81 -16.15
C THR A 184 -14.57 15.56 -15.39
N SER A 185 -13.62 14.83 -15.98
CA SER A 185 -12.70 13.98 -15.23
C SER A 185 -11.92 14.86 -14.24
N ASN A 186 -12.36 14.91 -12.98
CA ASN A 186 -11.60 15.19 -11.74
C ASN A 186 -12.54 15.78 -10.69
N ASN A 187 -13.10 14.89 -9.86
CA ASN A 187 -14.01 15.24 -8.78
C ASN A 187 -13.28 15.86 -7.58
N MET A 188 -13.93 16.81 -6.92
CA MET A 188 -13.66 17.14 -5.53
C MET A 188 -14.07 15.95 -4.63
N TYR A 189 -13.15 15.53 -3.78
CA TYR A 189 -13.37 14.46 -2.79
C TYR A 189 -13.73 15.05 -1.41
N ILE A 190 -14.06 14.21 -0.44
CA ILE A 190 -14.38 14.63 0.93
C ILE A 190 -13.36 14.06 1.91
N VAL A 191 -12.79 14.90 2.78
CA VAL A 191 -12.11 14.48 4.01
C VAL A 191 -13.16 14.31 5.11
N PRO A 192 -13.43 13.09 5.59
CA PRO A 192 -14.57 12.78 6.45
C PRO A 192 -14.30 13.05 7.95
N ALA A 193 -13.77 14.22 8.30
CA ALA A 193 -13.31 14.53 9.66
C ALA A 193 -14.43 14.39 10.72
N GLY A 194 -15.60 15.00 10.49
CA GLY A 194 -16.75 14.85 11.38
C GLY A 194 -17.24 13.40 11.49
N MET A 195 -17.26 12.65 10.38
CA MET A 195 -17.67 11.23 10.40
C MET A 195 -16.69 10.36 11.19
N ALA A 196 -15.39 10.66 11.10
CA ALA A 196 -14.37 9.95 11.87
C ALA A 196 -14.51 10.20 13.37
N LEU A 197 -14.79 11.44 13.78
CA LEU A 197 -15.13 11.76 15.17
C LEU A 197 -16.40 11.03 15.62
N GLY A 198 -17.41 10.94 14.77
CA GLY A 198 -18.61 10.14 15.06
C GLY A 198 -18.30 8.65 15.27
N ALA A 199 -17.44 8.06 14.43
CA ALA A 199 -17.01 6.67 14.58
C ALA A 199 -16.18 6.43 15.85
N LEU A 200 -15.36 7.40 16.26
CA LEU A 200 -14.64 7.37 17.52
C LEU A 200 -15.61 7.43 18.72
N TYR A 201 -16.61 8.31 18.68
CA TYR A 201 -17.66 8.36 19.68
C TYR A 201 -18.34 6.99 19.83
N ASP A 202 -18.79 6.38 18.73
CA ASP A 202 -19.46 5.07 18.76
C ASP A 202 -18.57 3.97 19.35
N THR A 203 -17.26 4.05 19.10
CA THR A 203 -16.27 3.11 19.66
C THR A 203 -16.19 3.28 21.18
N LEU A 204 -16.08 4.52 21.65
CA LEU A 204 -15.93 4.85 23.08
C LEU A 204 -17.20 4.56 23.90
N GLN A 205 -18.38 4.54 23.27
CA GLN A 205 -19.62 4.13 23.94
C GLN A 205 -19.61 2.65 24.37
N ASN A 206 -18.83 1.81 23.69
CA ASN A 206 -18.79 0.37 23.96
C ASN A 206 -17.47 -0.06 24.62
N HIS A 207 -16.38 0.66 24.36
CA HIS A 207 -15.04 0.29 24.79
C HIS A 207 -14.15 1.51 25.07
N THR A 208 -13.52 1.54 26.24
CA THR A 208 -12.39 2.43 26.49
C THR A 208 -11.22 2.04 25.60
N ILE A 209 -10.51 3.03 25.06
CA ILE A 209 -9.27 2.84 24.31
C ILE A 209 -8.14 3.36 25.20
N GLY A 210 -7.44 2.50 25.94
CA GLY A 210 -6.34 2.95 26.79
C GLY A 210 -6.79 3.98 27.84
N SER A 211 -6.12 5.13 27.93
CA SER A 211 -6.57 6.28 28.75
C SER A 211 -7.76 7.06 28.18
N LEU A 212 -8.12 6.86 26.92
CA LEU A 212 -9.22 7.56 26.25
C LEU A 212 -10.56 6.85 26.50
N SER A 213 -11.40 7.42 27.37
CA SER A 213 -12.71 6.86 27.74
C SER A 213 -13.92 7.63 27.20
N ASN A 214 -13.76 8.90 26.83
CA ASN A 214 -14.84 9.71 26.29
C ASN A 214 -14.32 10.71 25.25
N ILE A 215 -15.09 10.93 24.19
CA ILE A 215 -14.70 11.84 23.10
C ILE A 215 -14.53 13.28 23.56
N SER A 216 -15.24 13.70 24.63
CA SER A 216 -15.16 15.06 25.17
C SER A 216 -13.75 15.46 25.60
N SER A 217 -12.91 14.48 25.94
CA SER A 217 -11.50 14.73 26.29
C SER A 217 -10.64 15.21 25.12
N LEU A 218 -11.14 15.10 23.88
CA LEU A 218 -10.47 15.60 22.66
C LEU A 218 -10.90 17.02 22.30
N PHE A 219 -11.78 17.63 23.08
CA PHE A 219 -12.31 18.96 22.85
C PHE A 219 -11.78 19.95 23.90
N SER A 220 -11.41 21.16 23.47
CA SER A 220 -11.01 22.25 24.36
C SER A 220 -12.20 23.12 24.78
N ASP A 221 -13.23 23.18 23.95
CA ASP A 221 -14.53 23.79 24.24
C ASP A 221 -15.66 23.01 23.54
N ASN A 222 -16.84 23.59 23.38
CA ASN A 222 -17.97 22.88 22.77
C ASN A 222 -17.89 22.76 21.23
N ILE A 223 -16.78 23.14 20.59
CA ILE A 223 -16.59 22.95 19.14
C ILE A 223 -15.13 22.73 18.72
N HIS A 224 -14.17 23.36 19.38
CA HIS A 224 -12.76 23.28 19.04
C HIS A 224 -12.13 22.03 19.67
N LEU A 225 -11.31 21.35 18.87
CA LEU A 225 -10.49 20.25 19.33
C LEU A 225 -9.25 20.78 20.06
N ASN A 226 -8.80 20.04 21.07
CA ASN A 226 -7.46 20.21 21.62
C ASN A 226 -6.41 19.54 20.70
N ASP A 227 -5.14 19.55 21.09
CA ASP A 227 -4.08 19.02 20.23
C ASP A 227 -4.24 17.52 19.92
N ASP A 228 -4.71 16.73 20.89
CA ASP A 228 -5.01 15.31 20.74
C ASP A 228 -6.19 15.05 19.79
N GLY A 229 -7.24 15.87 19.85
CA GLY A 229 -8.33 15.83 18.87
C GLY A 229 -7.86 16.23 17.47
N ASN A 230 -7.05 17.28 17.36
CA ASN A 230 -6.47 17.70 16.08
C ASN A 230 -5.51 16.64 15.51
N TYR A 231 -4.83 15.86 16.35
CA TYR A 231 -4.05 14.69 15.90
C TYR A 231 -4.92 13.67 15.18
N PHE A 232 -6.07 13.32 15.78
CA PHE A 232 -6.98 12.35 15.17
C PHE A 232 -7.52 12.85 13.82
N VAL A 233 -7.92 14.12 13.73
CA VAL A 233 -8.32 14.73 12.45
C VAL A 233 -7.15 14.78 11.45
N SER A 234 -5.92 15.00 11.92
CA SER A 234 -4.71 14.94 11.08
C SER A 234 -4.47 13.54 10.51
N CYS A 235 -4.74 12.48 11.27
CA CYS A 235 -4.71 11.10 10.77
C CYS A 235 -5.74 10.88 9.65
N VAL A 236 -6.96 11.40 9.81
CA VAL A 236 -8.03 11.32 8.79
C VAL A 236 -7.63 12.09 7.52
N MET A 237 -7.07 13.29 7.68
CA MET A 237 -6.53 14.07 6.56
C MET A 237 -5.39 13.32 5.87
N TYR A 238 -4.38 12.86 6.61
CA TYR A 238 -3.27 12.07 6.07
C TYR A 238 -3.79 10.89 5.25
N ALA A 239 -4.69 10.10 5.85
CA ALA A 239 -5.28 8.93 5.21
C ALA A 239 -6.00 9.28 3.90
N THR A 240 -6.78 10.35 3.89
CA THR A 240 -7.56 10.76 2.71
C THR A 240 -6.67 11.36 1.61
N LEU A 241 -5.70 12.18 1.99
CA LEU A 241 -4.88 12.95 1.05
C LEU A 241 -3.84 12.08 0.36
N PHE A 242 -3.30 11.11 1.08
CA PHE A 242 -2.26 10.23 0.55
C PHE A 242 -2.78 8.84 0.19
N LEU A 243 -4.03 8.51 0.55
CA LEU A 243 -4.59 7.17 0.38
C LEU A 243 -3.67 6.10 1.00
N GLN A 244 -3.17 6.40 2.20
CA GLN A 244 -2.22 5.59 2.95
C GLN A 244 -2.68 5.44 4.40
N SER A 245 -2.54 4.25 4.97
CA SER A 245 -2.86 4.05 6.39
C SER A 245 -1.89 4.87 7.26
N PRO A 246 -2.38 5.61 8.27
CA PRO A 246 -1.56 6.21 9.30
C PRO A 246 -1.16 5.20 10.40
N GLU A 247 -1.65 3.95 10.35
CA GLU A 247 -1.37 2.94 11.37
C GLU A 247 0.13 2.66 11.52
N GLY A 248 0.59 2.63 12.78
CA GLY A 248 1.98 2.39 13.12
C GLY A 248 2.88 3.62 13.01
N LEU A 249 2.37 4.77 12.55
CA LEU A 249 3.13 6.02 12.59
C LEU A 249 3.37 6.46 14.05
N PRO A 250 4.54 7.07 14.34
CA PRO A 250 4.87 7.54 15.69
C PRO A 250 3.98 8.72 16.12
N ALA A 251 4.06 9.05 17.42
CA ALA A 251 3.51 10.31 17.93
C ALA A 251 4.24 11.49 17.27
N VAL A 252 3.53 12.60 17.07
CA VAL A 252 4.05 13.80 16.39
C VAL A 252 3.85 15.03 17.26
N LYS A 253 4.54 16.12 16.94
CA LYS A 253 4.35 17.41 17.63
C LYS A 253 3.13 18.13 17.05
N PRO A 254 2.31 18.82 17.88
CA PRO A 254 1.20 19.62 17.37
C PRO A 254 1.63 20.97 16.77
N GLY A 255 2.90 21.36 16.90
CA GLY A 255 3.43 22.59 16.31
C GLY A 255 4.96 22.64 16.27
N PRO A 256 5.55 23.67 15.64
CA PRO A 256 6.99 23.79 15.47
C PRO A 256 7.73 24.17 16.76
N TYR A 257 7.06 24.89 17.68
CA TYR A 257 7.67 25.47 18.88
C TYR A 257 7.23 24.79 20.18
N VAL A 258 6.68 23.57 20.08
CA VAL A 258 6.27 22.76 21.24
C VAL A 258 7.27 21.63 21.49
N ASN A 259 7.41 21.26 22.77
CA ASN A 259 8.37 20.23 23.20
C ASN A 259 7.70 18.97 23.78
N TYR A 260 6.46 18.72 23.37
CA TYR A 260 5.73 17.49 23.65
C TYR A 260 5.13 16.93 22.36
N THR A 261 4.74 15.67 22.41
CA THR A 261 4.02 14.95 21.36
C THR A 261 2.59 14.67 21.81
N VAL A 262 1.70 14.47 20.84
CA VAL A 262 0.27 14.17 21.08
C VAL A 262 0.00 12.68 20.99
N ILE A 263 -0.94 12.20 21.79
CA ILE A 263 -1.30 10.78 21.91
C ILE A 263 -0.05 9.88 22.09
N ASP A 264 0.72 10.13 23.17
CA ASP A 264 1.94 9.36 23.46
C ASP A 264 1.64 7.89 23.76
N GLU A 265 0.50 7.61 24.39
CA GLU A 265 0.04 6.25 24.65
C GLU A 265 -0.18 5.49 23.33
N SER A 266 0.68 4.52 23.05
CA SER A 266 0.69 3.78 21.78
C SER A 266 -0.62 3.03 21.50
N ALA A 267 -1.28 2.52 22.54
CA ALA A 267 -2.56 1.85 22.41
C ALA A 267 -3.65 2.80 21.90
N VAL A 268 -3.73 4.01 22.49
CA VAL A 268 -4.65 5.07 22.03
C VAL A 268 -4.31 5.47 20.60
N ARG A 269 -3.03 5.77 20.34
CA ARG A 269 -2.56 6.23 19.04
C ARG A 269 -2.89 5.26 17.92
N ASN A 270 -2.53 3.98 18.08
CA ASN A 270 -2.76 2.96 17.08
C ASN A 270 -4.25 2.80 16.79
N LYS A 271 -5.11 2.87 17.82
CA LYS A 271 -6.54 2.74 17.62
C LYS A 271 -7.16 3.96 16.93
N LEU A 272 -6.70 5.17 17.25
CA LEU A 272 -7.10 6.39 16.53
C LEU A 272 -6.69 6.31 15.05
N GLN A 273 -5.48 5.84 14.74
CA GLN A 273 -5.01 5.63 13.38
C GLN A 273 -5.86 4.58 12.63
N GLU A 274 -6.18 3.45 13.28
CA GLU A 274 -7.03 2.38 12.74
C GLU A 274 -8.44 2.91 12.41
N ILE A 275 -9.06 3.66 13.33
CA ILE A 275 -10.40 4.26 13.12
C ILE A 275 -10.35 5.24 11.95
N ALA A 276 -9.34 6.12 11.90
CA ALA A 276 -9.17 7.07 10.81
C ALA A 276 -9.05 6.35 9.46
N TRP A 277 -8.24 5.29 9.39
CA TRP A 277 -8.08 4.49 8.19
C TRP A 277 -9.39 3.81 7.77
N LYS A 278 -10.06 3.12 8.69
CA LYS A 278 -11.32 2.42 8.43
C LYS A 278 -12.41 3.35 7.92
N VAL A 279 -12.52 4.56 8.46
CA VAL A 279 -13.48 5.57 7.99
C VAL A 279 -13.13 6.01 6.57
N VAL A 280 -11.85 6.24 6.28
CA VAL A 280 -11.41 6.61 4.92
C VAL A 280 -11.70 5.51 3.90
N GLN A 281 -11.48 4.25 4.29
CA GLN A 281 -11.73 3.09 3.44
C GLN A 281 -13.20 2.85 3.15
N SER A 282 -14.06 3.05 4.15
CA SER A 282 -15.49 2.77 4.07
C SER A 282 -16.30 3.90 3.46
N TYR A 283 -15.77 5.13 3.42
CA TYR A 283 -16.49 6.27 2.90
C TYR A 283 -16.24 6.50 1.39
N PRO A 284 -17.22 6.29 0.50
CA PRO A 284 -16.98 6.27 -0.95
C PRO A 284 -16.48 7.57 -1.58
N ARG A 285 -16.63 8.70 -0.88
CA ARG A 285 -16.30 10.03 -1.40
C ARG A 285 -14.90 10.51 -1.02
N THR A 286 -14.09 9.68 -0.35
CA THR A 286 -12.69 10.02 0.00
C THR A 286 -11.74 9.96 -1.19
N GLY A 287 -12.17 9.36 -2.30
CA GLY A 287 -11.27 9.00 -3.39
C GLY A 287 -10.44 7.75 -3.10
N TYR A 288 -10.59 7.16 -1.91
CA TYR A 288 -10.07 5.84 -1.65
C TYR A 288 -10.84 4.84 -2.51
N VAL A 289 -10.08 4.10 -3.30
CA VAL A 289 -10.55 2.91 -3.97
C VAL A 289 -9.84 1.76 -3.26
N PRO A 290 -10.56 0.82 -2.64
CA PRO A 290 -9.93 -0.35 -2.08
C PRO A 290 -9.04 -0.97 -3.14
N PRO A 291 -7.75 -1.17 -2.85
CA PRO A 291 -6.92 -1.95 -3.73
C PRO A 291 -7.57 -3.33 -3.87
N LEU A 292 -7.92 -3.70 -5.09
CA LEU A 292 -8.63 -4.93 -5.34
C LEU A 292 -7.69 -6.10 -5.04
N ALA A 293 -8.08 -6.95 -4.11
CA ALA A 293 -7.26 -8.02 -3.61
C ALA A 293 -7.99 -9.34 -3.89
N VAL A 294 -7.37 -10.18 -4.74
CA VAL A 294 -7.72 -11.57 -5.15
C VAL A 294 -9.10 -11.85 -5.76
N ASN A 295 -10.17 -11.11 -5.44
CA ASN A 295 -11.52 -11.39 -5.93
C ASN A 295 -11.69 -11.19 -7.45
N ASP A 296 -10.82 -10.41 -8.08
CA ASP A 296 -10.77 -10.30 -9.54
C ASP A 296 -9.89 -11.37 -10.20
N LEU A 297 -9.23 -12.24 -9.43
CA LEU A 297 -8.42 -13.33 -9.98
C LEU A 297 -9.33 -14.48 -10.43
N GLU A 298 -9.65 -14.51 -11.71
CA GLU A 298 -10.49 -15.57 -12.30
C GLU A 298 -9.71 -16.87 -12.51
N CYS A 299 -8.40 -16.79 -12.73
CA CYS A 299 -7.56 -17.97 -12.92
C CYS A 299 -6.13 -17.75 -12.40
N PHE A 300 -5.51 -18.84 -11.92
CA PHE A 300 -4.08 -18.90 -11.63
C PHE A 300 -3.59 -20.34 -11.82
N ASN A 301 -2.83 -20.58 -12.89
CA ASN A 301 -2.46 -21.91 -13.37
C ASN A 301 -0.98 -22.00 -13.74
N LEU A 302 -0.39 -23.17 -13.50
CA LEU A 302 0.98 -23.51 -13.85
C LEU A 302 0.95 -24.58 -14.94
N ASN A 303 1.68 -24.38 -16.02
CA ASN A 303 1.83 -25.35 -17.10
C ASN A 303 3.31 -25.65 -17.33
N LYS A 304 3.73 -26.88 -17.06
CA LYS A 304 5.08 -27.37 -17.38
C LYS A 304 5.15 -27.76 -18.85
N SER A 305 6.26 -27.43 -19.50
CA SER A 305 6.65 -27.93 -20.82
C SER A 305 8.17 -28.07 -20.84
N GLU A 306 8.69 -29.28 -21.02
CA GLU A 306 10.14 -29.55 -20.99
C GLU A 306 10.79 -28.95 -19.73
N ASP A 307 11.67 -27.97 -19.93
CA ASP A 307 12.48 -27.29 -18.90
C ASP A 307 11.92 -25.92 -18.49
N ILE A 308 10.66 -25.62 -18.84
CA ILE A 308 10.01 -24.37 -18.48
C ILE A 308 8.70 -24.59 -17.72
N VAL A 309 8.38 -23.61 -16.86
CA VAL A 309 7.05 -23.48 -16.27
C VAL A 309 6.43 -22.17 -16.74
N LYS A 310 5.29 -22.27 -17.43
CA LYS A 310 4.48 -21.12 -17.79
C LYS A 310 3.49 -20.83 -16.66
N VAL A 311 3.64 -19.67 -16.05
CA VAL A 311 2.78 -19.15 -14.99
C VAL A 311 1.71 -18.27 -15.64
N ASN A 312 0.45 -18.68 -15.59
CA ASN A 312 -0.68 -17.96 -16.21
C ASN A 312 -1.66 -17.47 -15.15
N PHE A 313 -2.16 -16.25 -15.30
CA PHE A 313 -3.25 -15.74 -14.46
C PHE A 313 -4.22 -14.85 -15.26
N CYS A 314 -5.47 -14.80 -14.80
CA CYS A 314 -6.57 -14.12 -15.48
C CYS A 314 -7.23 -13.14 -14.52
N LEU A 315 -7.47 -11.91 -14.96
CA LEU A 315 -8.15 -10.88 -14.19
C LEU A 315 -9.51 -10.56 -14.80
N ALA A 316 -10.54 -10.50 -13.94
CA ALA A 316 -11.91 -10.17 -14.29
C ALA A 316 -12.01 -8.84 -15.02
N LYS A 317 -13.05 -8.68 -15.86
CA LYS A 317 -13.35 -7.41 -16.57
C LYS A 317 -13.52 -6.21 -15.64
N THR A 318 -13.89 -6.46 -14.39
CA THR A 318 -14.06 -5.48 -13.33
C THR A 318 -12.75 -5.09 -12.64
N ALA A 319 -11.64 -5.78 -12.93
CA ALA A 319 -10.35 -5.54 -12.32
C ALA A 319 -9.86 -4.12 -12.62
N LYS A 320 -9.51 -3.38 -11.56
CA LYS A 320 -8.91 -2.04 -11.65
C LYS A 320 -7.38 -2.12 -11.62
N PRO A 321 -6.68 -1.03 -12.03
CA PRO A 321 -5.22 -1.01 -12.11
C PRO A 321 -4.50 -1.31 -10.80
N GLN A 322 -3.74 -2.41 -10.79
CA GLN A 322 -2.85 -2.81 -9.70
C GLN A 322 -1.54 -3.37 -10.25
N ASN A 323 -0.53 -3.45 -9.39
CA ASN A 323 0.74 -4.09 -9.72
C ASN A 323 0.70 -5.53 -9.21
N ILE A 324 1.09 -6.49 -10.04
CA ILE A 324 1.16 -7.90 -9.65
C ILE A 324 2.59 -8.38 -9.81
N ILE A 325 3.15 -8.89 -8.73
CA ILE A 325 4.48 -9.49 -8.69
C ILE A 325 4.28 -11.01 -8.62
N ILE A 326 4.95 -11.75 -9.49
CA ILE A 326 5.01 -13.21 -9.40
C ILE A 326 6.19 -13.56 -8.52
N GLU A 327 5.94 -14.29 -7.45
CA GLU A 327 6.99 -14.77 -6.54
C GLU A 327 7.10 -16.30 -6.61
N LYS A 328 8.33 -16.79 -6.45
CA LYS A 328 8.71 -18.20 -6.50
C LYS A 328 9.41 -18.62 -5.22
N SER A 329 9.22 -19.86 -4.81
CA SER A 329 9.94 -20.49 -3.70
C SER A 329 10.28 -21.95 -4.02
N TYR A 330 11.32 -22.47 -3.37
CA TYR A 330 11.70 -23.89 -3.41
C TYR A 330 11.41 -24.64 -2.10
N ASP A 331 11.16 -23.91 -1.01
CA ASP A 331 10.84 -24.48 0.31
C ASP A 331 9.40 -24.19 0.75
N GLY A 332 8.69 -23.33 0.02
CA GLY A 332 7.32 -22.91 0.32
C GLY A 332 7.24 -21.84 1.42
N VAL A 333 8.38 -21.33 1.90
CA VAL A 333 8.49 -20.36 3.00
C VAL A 333 9.11 -19.06 2.50
N GLU A 334 10.31 -19.13 1.92
CA GLU A 334 11.05 -17.98 1.41
C GLU A 334 10.73 -17.77 -0.07
N PHE A 335 10.18 -16.60 -0.40
CA PHE A 335 9.69 -16.27 -1.73
C PHE A 335 10.48 -15.12 -2.36
N GLU A 336 10.92 -15.31 -3.59
CA GLU A 336 11.66 -14.32 -4.38
C GLU A 336 10.85 -13.87 -5.60
N SER A 337 10.95 -12.58 -5.96
CA SER A 337 10.25 -12.03 -7.13
C SER A 337 10.91 -12.47 -8.43
N ILE A 338 10.13 -13.12 -9.31
CA ILE A 338 10.58 -13.56 -10.64
C ILE A 338 9.97 -12.73 -11.79
N GLY A 339 9.07 -11.79 -11.49
CA GLY A 339 8.55 -10.85 -12.48
C GLY A 339 7.48 -9.92 -11.94
N MET A 340 7.23 -8.82 -12.65
CA MET A 340 6.23 -7.82 -12.25
C MET A 340 5.48 -7.29 -13.48
N PHE A 341 4.17 -7.17 -13.33
CA PHE A 341 3.27 -6.53 -14.29
C PHE A 341 2.73 -5.24 -13.67
N LYS A 342 2.95 -4.10 -14.34
CA LYS A 342 2.56 -2.77 -13.84
C LYS A 342 1.23 -2.32 -14.44
N SER A 343 0.40 -1.66 -13.63
CA SER A 343 -0.81 -0.93 -14.07
C SER A 343 -1.73 -1.77 -14.97
N ILE A 344 -2.13 -2.94 -14.47
CA ILE A 344 -2.81 -3.98 -15.24
C ILE A 344 -4.32 -3.73 -15.35
N TYR A 345 -4.89 -3.86 -16.55
CA TYR A 345 -6.34 -3.92 -16.77
C TYR A 345 -6.81 -5.39 -16.84
N SER A 346 -8.12 -5.65 -16.84
CA SER A 346 -8.66 -7.00 -17.07
C SER A 346 -8.01 -7.75 -18.24
N GLY A 347 -7.77 -9.05 -18.11
CA GLY A 347 -7.17 -9.83 -19.19
C GLY A 347 -6.39 -11.08 -18.74
N ASN A 348 -5.72 -11.70 -19.70
CA ASN A 348 -4.92 -12.92 -19.49
C ASN A 348 -3.43 -12.59 -19.55
N TYR A 349 -2.69 -13.08 -18.56
CA TYR A 349 -1.28 -12.77 -18.36
C TYR A 349 -0.46 -14.05 -18.25
N SER A 350 0.81 -13.96 -18.65
CA SER A 350 1.74 -15.08 -18.69
C SER A 350 3.16 -14.63 -18.39
N LEU A 351 3.86 -15.41 -17.57
CA LEU A 351 5.31 -15.35 -17.39
C LEU A 351 5.90 -16.75 -17.61
N ILE A 352 7.09 -16.82 -18.21
CA ILE A 352 7.83 -18.07 -18.38
C ILE A 352 8.97 -18.08 -17.37
N ASP A 353 8.96 -19.07 -16.48
CA ASP A 353 10.06 -19.39 -15.60
C ASP A 353 10.93 -20.49 -16.22
N ARG A 354 12.24 -20.24 -16.24
CA ARG A 354 13.28 -21.15 -16.76
C ARG A 354 14.25 -21.62 -15.67
N GLU A 355 14.20 -21.06 -14.47
CA GLU A 355 15.14 -21.36 -13.39
C GLU A 355 14.56 -22.42 -12.47
N LEU A 356 14.34 -23.64 -12.97
CA LEU A 356 13.67 -24.70 -12.22
C LEU A 356 14.65 -25.51 -11.35
N LYS A 357 14.20 -25.97 -10.18
CA LYS A 357 14.92 -26.97 -9.36
C LYS A 357 14.17 -28.29 -9.34
N LEU A 358 14.90 -29.40 -9.22
CA LEU A 358 14.30 -30.71 -8.96
C LEU A 358 13.50 -30.68 -7.66
N GLY A 359 12.36 -31.38 -7.66
CA GLY A 359 11.38 -31.34 -6.58
C GLY A 359 10.31 -30.26 -6.77
N VAL A 360 9.73 -29.79 -5.68
CA VAL A 360 8.58 -28.90 -5.72
C VAL A 360 9.02 -27.46 -5.96
N ASN A 361 8.42 -26.81 -6.95
CA ASN A 361 8.56 -25.37 -7.21
C ASN A 361 7.22 -24.70 -6.86
N TYR A 362 7.24 -23.75 -5.94
CA TYR A 362 6.07 -23.02 -5.46
C TYR A 362 5.98 -21.64 -6.10
N TYR A 363 4.77 -21.19 -6.39
CA TYR A 363 4.49 -19.90 -7.00
C TYR A 363 3.31 -19.24 -6.30
N ARG A 364 3.38 -17.92 -6.13
CA ARG A 364 2.25 -17.09 -5.69
C ARG A 364 2.25 -15.77 -6.44
N LEU A 365 1.08 -15.14 -6.48
CA LEU A 365 0.93 -13.76 -6.93
C LEU A 365 0.90 -12.86 -5.70
N LYS A 366 1.68 -11.79 -5.74
CA LYS A 366 1.70 -10.73 -4.75
C LYS A 366 1.07 -9.49 -5.37
N PHE A 367 -0.11 -9.15 -4.88
CA PHE A 367 -0.84 -7.96 -5.31
C PHE A 367 -0.32 -6.78 -4.50
N VAL A 368 0.14 -5.74 -5.19
CA VAL A 368 0.60 -4.50 -4.55
C VAL A 368 -0.15 -3.30 -5.12
N ASP A 369 -0.43 -2.35 -4.23
CA ASP A 369 -1.09 -1.10 -4.58
C ASP A 369 -0.33 -0.38 -5.70
N SER A 370 -1.04 0.12 -6.70
CA SER A 370 -0.41 0.79 -7.85
C SER A 370 0.21 2.15 -7.49
N ILE A 371 -0.23 2.78 -6.41
CA ILE A 371 0.19 4.11 -5.95
C ILE A 371 1.28 4.00 -4.88
N ASN A 372 0.98 3.32 -3.77
CA ASN A 372 1.85 3.30 -2.59
C ASN A 372 2.73 2.04 -2.50
N LYS A 373 2.55 1.06 -3.40
CA LYS A 373 3.29 -0.22 -3.47
C LYS A 373 3.16 -1.12 -2.23
N ASN A 374 2.23 -0.82 -1.33
CA ASN A 374 1.96 -1.67 -0.19
C ASN A 374 1.39 -3.02 -0.66
N LEU A 375 1.72 -4.07 0.09
CA LEU A 375 1.09 -5.37 -0.08
C LEU A 375 -0.42 -5.24 0.15
N LEU A 376 -1.19 -5.74 -0.81
CA LEU A 376 -2.64 -5.85 -0.73
C LEU A 376 -3.01 -7.22 -0.19
N GLU A 377 -2.59 -8.26 -0.91
CA GLU A 377 -2.85 -9.65 -0.59
C GLU A 377 -1.92 -10.55 -1.40
N TYR A 378 -1.83 -11.80 -1.00
CA TYR A 378 -1.25 -12.88 -1.79
C TYR A 378 -2.35 -13.77 -2.36
N SER A 379 -2.15 -14.29 -3.57
CA SER A 379 -2.96 -15.43 -4.03
C SER A 379 -2.69 -16.66 -3.16
N LYS A 380 -3.52 -17.69 -3.32
CA LYS A 380 -3.14 -19.05 -2.90
C LYS A 380 -1.84 -19.46 -3.59
N ILE A 381 -1.02 -20.23 -2.89
CA ILE A 381 0.19 -20.83 -3.45
C ILE A 381 -0.22 -21.96 -4.41
N LYS A 382 0.39 -21.98 -5.59
CA LYS A 382 0.34 -23.10 -6.53
C LYS A 382 1.72 -23.75 -6.56
N SER A 383 1.77 -25.05 -6.79
CA SER A 383 3.03 -25.77 -6.91
C SER A 383 3.04 -26.67 -8.14
N ILE A 384 4.24 -26.99 -8.59
CA ILE A 384 4.48 -27.99 -9.62
C ILE A 384 5.73 -28.77 -9.28
N VAL A 385 5.71 -30.08 -9.51
CA VAL A 385 6.85 -30.97 -9.25
C VAL A 385 7.68 -31.10 -10.51
N ILE A 386 8.98 -30.83 -10.39
CA ILE A 386 9.95 -31.05 -11.44
C ILE A 386 10.68 -32.35 -11.10
N GLU A 387 10.25 -33.42 -11.73
CA GLU A 387 10.84 -34.74 -11.61
C GLU A 387 12.01 -34.89 -12.59
N ASP A 388 13.03 -35.62 -12.15
CA ASP A 388 14.08 -36.13 -13.04
C ASP A 388 13.56 -37.38 -13.76
N LEU A 389 12.98 -37.17 -14.94
CA LEU A 389 12.49 -38.24 -15.82
C LEU A 389 13.63 -39.12 -16.39
N ASN A 390 14.90 -38.78 -16.10
CA ASN A 390 16.10 -39.54 -16.50
C ASN A 390 16.78 -40.26 -15.33
N SER A 391 16.10 -40.39 -14.17
CA SER A 391 16.67 -41.12 -13.05
C SER A 391 16.70 -42.63 -13.32
N GLU A 392 17.86 -43.11 -13.76
CA GLU A 392 18.15 -44.54 -13.86
C GLU A 392 18.16 -45.18 -12.46
N ILE A 393 17.34 -46.20 -12.22
CA ILE A 393 17.21 -46.91 -10.94
C ILE A 393 17.39 -48.42 -11.15
N LEU A 394 18.15 -49.06 -10.26
CA LEU A 394 18.25 -50.51 -10.14
C LEU A 394 17.70 -50.96 -8.77
N TYR A 395 16.81 -51.96 -8.76
CA TYR A 395 16.14 -52.44 -7.55
C TYR A 395 15.72 -53.91 -7.68
N PRO A 396 15.50 -54.64 -6.57
CA PRO A 396 15.77 -54.25 -5.21
C PRO A 396 17.28 -54.20 -4.93
N ASN A 397 17.65 -53.61 -3.79
CA ASN A 397 19.00 -53.66 -3.25
C ASN A 397 18.86 -53.62 -1.72
N PRO A 398 19.09 -54.73 -1.00
CA PRO A 398 19.69 -56.00 -1.47
C PRO A 398 18.82 -56.78 -2.47
N VAL A 399 19.45 -57.66 -3.26
CA VAL A 399 18.81 -58.45 -4.32
C VAL A 399 19.13 -59.93 -4.17
N ASP A 400 18.10 -60.78 -4.31
CA ASP A 400 18.26 -62.22 -4.49
C ASP A 400 18.61 -62.51 -5.94
N ASP A 401 17.67 -62.95 -6.77
CA ASP A 401 18.01 -63.48 -8.10
C ASP A 401 17.69 -62.52 -9.25
N ILE A 402 16.75 -61.59 -9.07
CA ILE A 402 16.25 -60.72 -10.14
C ILE A 402 16.46 -59.26 -9.79
N LEU A 403 17.22 -58.55 -10.63
CA LEU A 403 17.44 -57.11 -10.57
C LEU A 403 16.59 -56.42 -11.64
N TYR A 404 15.74 -55.49 -11.22
CA TYR A 404 14.92 -54.65 -12.07
C TYR A 404 15.59 -53.33 -12.39
N TYR A 405 15.31 -52.84 -13.59
CA TYR A 405 15.77 -51.56 -14.09
C TYR A 405 14.56 -50.69 -14.47
N ASN A 406 14.53 -49.47 -13.94
CA ASN A 406 13.58 -48.44 -14.36
C ASN A 406 14.37 -47.25 -14.90
N GLY A 407 14.17 -46.96 -16.18
CA GLY A 407 14.93 -45.96 -16.91
C GLY A 407 14.68 -46.02 -18.41
N ASN A 408 15.33 -45.14 -19.17
CA ASN A 408 15.04 -44.93 -20.59
C ASN A 408 16.21 -45.30 -21.53
N LEU A 409 17.24 -46.00 -21.03
CA LEU A 409 18.37 -46.43 -21.86
C LEU A 409 17.93 -47.56 -22.81
N THR A 410 18.06 -47.32 -24.12
CA THR A 410 17.75 -48.31 -25.15
C THR A 410 19.00 -49.00 -25.68
N GLN A 411 18.97 -50.34 -25.75
CA GLN A 411 19.95 -51.22 -26.40
C GLN A 411 21.42 -50.98 -26.03
N SER A 412 21.86 -51.63 -24.95
CA SER A 412 23.27 -51.85 -24.58
C SER A 412 23.35 -52.92 -23.49
N SER A 413 24.56 -53.32 -23.09
CA SER A 413 24.80 -54.25 -22.00
C SER A 413 25.01 -53.55 -20.65
N VAL A 414 24.72 -54.28 -19.57
CA VAL A 414 25.05 -53.92 -18.20
C VAL A 414 26.25 -54.74 -17.76
N LYS A 415 27.24 -54.08 -17.15
CA LYS A 415 28.47 -54.71 -16.68
C LYS A 415 28.50 -54.78 -15.16
N PHE A 416 28.86 -55.94 -14.62
CA PHE A 416 28.97 -56.19 -13.20
C PHE A 416 30.43 -56.35 -12.82
N TYR A 417 30.90 -55.52 -11.88
CA TYR A 417 32.27 -55.54 -11.37
C TYR A 417 32.29 -55.98 -9.91
N ASN A 418 33.35 -56.69 -9.51
CA ASN A 418 33.61 -56.96 -8.10
C ASN A 418 34.23 -55.74 -7.40
N THR A 419 34.49 -55.85 -6.10
CA THR A 419 35.07 -54.78 -5.27
C THR A 419 36.50 -54.37 -5.62
N ILE A 420 37.22 -55.19 -6.42
CA ILE A 420 38.55 -54.87 -6.93
C ILE A 420 38.52 -54.36 -8.38
N GLY A 421 37.32 -54.08 -8.94
CA GLY A 421 37.16 -53.51 -10.28
C GLY A 421 37.31 -54.52 -11.43
N SER A 422 37.35 -55.82 -11.16
CA SER A 422 37.36 -56.84 -12.21
C SER A 422 35.95 -57.09 -12.73
N LEU A 423 35.79 -57.16 -14.06
CA LEU A 423 34.53 -57.49 -14.72
C LEU A 423 34.18 -58.96 -14.45
N ILE A 424 33.02 -59.20 -13.85
CA ILE A 424 32.51 -60.53 -13.48
C ILE A 424 31.51 -61.04 -14.51
N MET A 425 30.65 -60.16 -15.01
CA MET A 425 29.56 -60.54 -15.91
C MET A 425 29.14 -59.34 -16.76
N GLU A 426 28.68 -59.61 -17.98
CA GLU A 426 28.04 -58.65 -18.87
C GLU A 426 26.77 -59.28 -19.46
N ILE A 427 25.62 -58.64 -19.25
CA ILE A 427 24.31 -59.12 -19.72
C ILE A 427 23.57 -58.00 -20.46
N PRO A 428 22.63 -58.31 -21.36
CA PRO A 428 21.80 -57.29 -22.00
C PRO A 428 21.00 -56.48 -20.97
N LEU A 429 20.93 -55.16 -21.13
CA LEU A 429 20.04 -54.32 -20.32
C LEU A 429 18.58 -54.65 -20.67
N GLN A 430 17.83 -55.12 -19.67
CA GLN A 430 16.40 -55.41 -19.75
C GLN A 430 15.73 -54.89 -18.48
N ASN A 431 14.41 -54.68 -18.52
CA ASN A 431 13.63 -54.24 -17.35
C ASN A 431 13.73 -55.22 -16.17
N SER A 432 14.02 -56.49 -16.45
CA SER A 432 14.32 -57.54 -15.46
C SER A 432 15.56 -58.32 -15.89
N MET A 433 16.53 -58.45 -15.01
CA MET A 433 17.80 -59.14 -15.26
C MET A 433 18.01 -60.24 -14.23
N ASN A 434 18.17 -61.49 -14.68
CA ASN A 434 18.50 -62.62 -13.79
C ASN A 434 20.01 -62.63 -13.49
N ILE A 435 20.35 -62.56 -12.20
CA ILE A 435 21.71 -62.54 -11.65
C ILE A 435 21.94 -63.68 -10.63
N GLU A 436 21.13 -64.75 -10.66
CA GLU A 436 21.25 -65.93 -9.78
C GLU A 436 22.65 -66.54 -9.74
N ASN A 437 23.39 -66.42 -10.85
CA ASN A 437 24.74 -66.99 -11.00
C ASN A 437 25.83 -66.16 -10.29
N LEU A 438 25.50 -65.00 -9.71
CA LEU A 438 26.40 -64.25 -8.85
C LEU A 438 26.39 -64.82 -7.42
N ASN A 439 27.58 -65.08 -6.88
CA ASN A 439 27.74 -65.43 -5.47
C ASN A 439 27.29 -64.26 -4.57
N LYS A 440 26.91 -64.57 -3.33
CA LYS A 440 26.57 -63.57 -2.32
C LYS A 440 27.72 -62.57 -2.13
N GLY A 441 27.45 -61.27 -2.17
CA GLY A 441 28.49 -60.24 -2.09
C GLY A 441 28.12 -58.87 -2.66
N ILE A 442 29.08 -57.94 -2.63
CA ILE A 442 28.91 -56.57 -3.17
C ILE A 442 29.39 -56.52 -4.62
N TYR A 443 28.56 -55.94 -5.48
CA TYR A 443 28.87 -55.70 -6.88
C TYR A 443 28.65 -54.25 -7.28
N PHE A 444 29.42 -53.78 -8.25
CA PHE A 444 29.24 -52.48 -8.90
C PHE A 444 28.69 -52.70 -10.30
N VAL A 445 27.47 -52.22 -10.54
CA VAL A 445 26.73 -52.37 -11.79
C VAL A 445 26.89 -51.10 -12.61
N GLN A 446 27.60 -51.18 -13.73
CA GLN A 446 27.77 -50.08 -14.66
C GLN A 446 26.74 -50.18 -15.79
N LEU A 447 25.91 -49.14 -15.89
CA LEU A 447 24.97 -48.96 -16.99
C LEU A 447 25.69 -48.46 -18.27
N PRO A 448 25.04 -48.55 -19.44
CA PRO A 448 25.59 -48.09 -20.73
C PRO A 448 26.07 -46.64 -20.76
N ASN A 449 25.43 -45.76 -19.99
CA ASN A 449 25.80 -44.35 -19.85
C ASN A 449 26.95 -44.12 -18.84
N ASN A 450 27.66 -45.18 -18.43
CA ASN A 450 28.72 -45.18 -17.41
C ASN A 450 28.28 -44.85 -15.98
N LYS A 451 26.98 -44.75 -15.69
CA LYS A 451 26.48 -44.61 -14.32
C LYS A 451 26.70 -45.94 -13.57
N VAL A 452 27.26 -45.86 -12.37
CA VAL A 452 27.58 -47.04 -11.55
C VAL A 452 26.69 -47.09 -10.31
N PHE A 453 26.10 -48.26 -10.05
CA PHE A 453 25.31 -48.54 -8.87
C PHE A 453 26.01 -49.59 -8.02
N ARG A 454 25.96 -49.45 -6.69
CA ARG A 454 26.40 -50.50 -5.78
C ARG A 454 25.19 -51.37 -5.43
N ILE A 455 25.25 -52.67 -5.69
CA ILE A 455 24.24 -53.64 -5.27
C ILE A 455 24.83 -54.65 -4.27
N LEU A 456 23.99 -55.18 -3.38
CA LEU A 456 24.28 -56.29 -2.49
C LEU A 456 23.48 -57.52 -2.93
N LYS A 457 24.17 -58.58 -3.34
CA LYS A 457 23.59 -59.90 -3.65
C LYS A 457 23.49 -60.72 -2.38
N GLU A 458 22.29 -61.17 -2.03
CA GLU A 458 22.01 -62.02 -0.86
C GLU A 458 21.94 -63.51 -1.15
#